data_AF-A0A6N3DJ48-F1
#
_entry.id   AF-A0A6N3DJ48-F1
#
_cell.length_a   1.000
_cell.length_b   1.000
_cell.length_c   1.000
_cell.angle_alpha   90.00
_cell.angle_beta   90.00
_cell.angle_gamma   90.00
#
_symmetry.space_group_name_H-M   'P 1'
#
loop_
_entity.id
_entity.type
_entity.pdbx_description
1 polymer ?
#
loop_
_entity_poly.entity_id
_entity_poly.type
_entity_poly.pdbx_seq_one_letter_code
_entity_poly.pdbx_strand_id
1 'polypeptide(L)'
;MKYKTLLLTALLLVVGRAAQAEQIGSVDTVFKMFGPDHKIVVEAFDDPDVKNVTCYVSRAKTGGIKGGLGLAEDTSDAAISCQQVGPVELSDKIKNGKAQGDVVFQKRTSLVFKKLQVVRFYDAKRNTLAYLAYSDKVVEGSPKNAISAVPIMPWH
;
A
#
# COMPACT_ATOMS: atom_id res chain seq x y z
N MET A 1 24.50 23.54 -36.76
CA MET A 1 23.39 23.60 -35.77
C MET A 1 22.46 22.40 -35.93
N LYS A 2 22.84 21.18 -35.51
CA LYS A 2 22.00 19.97 -35.64
C LYS A 2 21.94 19.08 -34.38
N TYR A 3 22.55 19.52 -33.28
CA TYR A 3 22.62 18.72 -32.04
C TYR A 3 21.67 19.18 -30.92
N LYS A 4 20.95 20.30 -31.09
CA LYS A 4 20.03 20.82 -30.05
C LYS A 4 18.67 20.10 -30.02
N THR A 5 18.28 19.43 -31.11
CA THR A 5 16.95 18.81 -31.22
C THR A 5 16.88 17.38 -30.68
N LEU A 6 18.03 16.76 -30.36
CA LEU A 6 18.10 15.38 -29.87
C LEU A 6 18.04 15.26 -28.33
N LEU A 7 18.01 16.37 -27.60
CA LEU A 7 17.99 16.39 -26.14
C LEU A 7 16.59 16.44 -25.52
N LEU A 8 15.52 16.60 -26.32
CA LEU A 8 14.17 16.80 -25.80
C LEU A 8 13.30 15.54 -25.69
N THR A 9 13.76 14.37 -26.15
CA THR A 9 12.94 13.14 -26.18
C THR A 9 13.24 12.12 -25.09
N ALA A 10 14.15 12.41 -24.16
CA ALA A 10 14.55 11.47 -23.09
C ALA A 10 13.81 11.65 -21.74
N LEU A 11 12.80 12.52 -21.65
CA LEU A 11 12.18 12.91 -20.36
C LEU A 11 10.80 12.29 -20.08
N LEU A 12 10.43 11.19 -20.73
CA LEU A 12 9.15 10.52 -20.48
C LEU A 12 9.41 9.04 -20.32
N LEU A 13 9.37 8.57 -19.05
CA LEU A 13 9.03 7.22 -18.57
C LEU A 13 9.78 6.89 -17.26
N VAL A 14 9.68 7.76 -16.25
CA VAL A 14 9.77 7.28 -14.86
C VAL A 14 8.33 6.96 -14.42
N VAL A 15 7.81 5.84 -14.91
CA VAL A 15 6.60 5.24 -14.34
C VAL A 15 7.04 4.61 -13.03
N GLY A 16 6.70 5.25 -11.91
CA GLY A 16 6.90 4.65 -10.60
C GLY A 16 6.22 3.29 -10.56
N ARG A 17 6.97 2.23 -10.23
CA ARG A 17 6.44 0.89 -10.00
C ARG A 17 5.64 0.90 -8.71
N ALA A 18 4.40 1.36 -8.76
CA ALA A 18 3.45 1.13 -7.68
C ALA A 18 3.10 -0.36 -7.68
N ALA A 19 3.30 -1.04 -6.55
CA ALA A 19 2.87 -2.42 -6.37
C ALA A 19 1.35 -2.51 -6.63
N GLN A 20 0.94 -3.35 -7.57
CA GLN A 20 -0.47 -3.67 -7.79
C GLN A 20 -0.88 -4.65 -6.70
N ALA A 21 -1.89 -4.29 -5.91
CA ALA A 21 -2.51 -5.22 -4.99
C ALA A 21 -3.34 -6.27 -5.75
N GLU A 22 -3.12 -7.53 -5.45
CA GLU A 22 -3.96 -8.65 -5.86
C GLU A 22 -5.00 -8.94 -4.78
N GLN A 23 -6.29 -8.93 -5.13
CA GLN A 23 -7.33 -9.31 -4.18
C GLN A 23 -7.33 -10.83 -3.99
N ILE A 24 -6.96 -11.30 -2.80
CA ILE A 24 -6.90 -12.73 -2.46
C ILE A 24 -8.22 -13.26 -1.88
N GLY A 25 -9.11 -12.37 -1.43
CA GLY A 25 -10.41 -12.76 -0.88
C GLY A 25 -11.25 -11.59 -0.40
N SER A 26 -12.48 -11.90 0.01
CA SER A 26 -13.36 -10.94 0.69
C SER A 26 -14.40 -11.64 1.55
N VAL A 27 -14.81 -10.99 2.64
CA VAL A 27 -15.90 -11.43 3.52
C VAL A 27 -16.96 -10.34 3.59
N ASP A 28 -18.21 -10.69 3.31
CA ASP A 28 -19.32 -9.73 3.42
C ASP A 28 -19.67 -9.48 4.90
N THR A 29 -19.93 -8.23 5.23
CA THR A 29 -20.21 -7.78 6.61
C THR A 29 -21.64 -7.34 6.80
N VAL A 30 -22.24 -6.68 5.81
CA VAL A 30 -23.62 -6.17 5.89
C VAL A 30 -24.30 -6.31 4.55
N PHE A 31 -25.43 -7.02 4.57
CA PHE A 31 -26.30 -7.17 3.41
C PHE A 31 -26.92 -5.84 2.98
N LYS A 32 -26.92 -5.58 1.67
CA LYS A 32 -27.61 -4.47 1.04
C LYS A 32 -28.68 -4.99 0.10
N MET A 33 -29.93 -4.61 0.37
CA MET A 33 -31.07 -4.93 -0.51
C MET A 33 -30.88 -4.42 -1.94
N PHE A 34 -30.21 -3.28 -2.11
CA PHE A 34 -29.93 -2.67 -3.41
C PHE A 34 -28.45 -2.33 -3.57
N GLY A 35 -27.77 -3.05 -4.46
CA GLY A 35 -26.34 -2.93 -4.73
C GLY A 35 -25.48 -3.94 -3.95
N PRO A 36 -24.14 -3.86 -4.06
CA PRO A 36 -23.24 -4.81 -3.41
C PRO A 36 -23.30 -4.74 -1.90
N ASP A 37 -22.94 -5.81 -1.19
CA ASP A 37 -22.82 -5.79 0.27
C ASP A 37 -21.62 -4.97 0.74
N HIS A 38 -21.69 -4.45 1.96
CA HIS A 38 -20.47 -4.04 2.65
C HIS A 38 -19.61 -5.28 2.86
N LYS A 39 -18.31 -5.15 2.64
CA LYS A 39 -17.39 -6.28 2.75
C LYS A 39 -16.02 -5.84 3.25
N ILE A 40 -15.27 -6.77 3.80
CA ILE A 40 -13.84 -6.63 4.05
C ILE A 40 -13.13 -7.33 2.90
N VAL A 41 -12.31 -6.61 2.14
CA VAL A 41 -11.46 -7.19 1.09
C VAL A 41 -10.07 -7.41 1.65
N VAL A 42 -9.43 -8.50 1.26
CA VAL A 42 -8.03 -8.80 1.59
C VAL A 42 -7.24 -8.74 0.30
N GLU A 43 -6.22 -7.88 0.29
CA GLU A 43 -5.35 -7.61 -0.85
C GLU A 43 -3.90 -7.93 -0.45
N ALA A 44 -3.20 -8.70 -1.28
CA ALA A 44 -1.78 -8.95 -1.14
C ALA A 44 -0.98 -8.01 -2.07
N PHE A 45 0.15 -7.51 -1.61
CA PHE A 45 1.10 -6.79 -2.45
C PHE A 45 2.53 -7.07 -1.98
N ASP A 46 3.48 -7.07 -2.91
CA ASP A 46 4.89 -7.17 -2.58
C ASP A 46 5.52 -5.79 -2.46
N ASP A 47 6.48 -5.67 -1.56
CA ASP A 47 7.28 -4.45 -1.45
C ASP A 47 8.09 -4.21 -2.76
N PRO A 48 7.93 -3.06 -3.43
CA PRO A 48 8.57 -2.81 -4.71
C PRO A 48 10.10 -2.67 -4.64
N ASP A 49 10.65 -2.31 -3.47
CA ASP A 49 12.09 -2.10 -3.28
C ASP A 49 12.76 -3.17 -2.42
N VAL A 50 11.97 -4.00 -1.72
CA VAL A 50 12.45 -5.11 -0.90
C VAL A 50 11.88 -6.41 -1.42
N LYS A 51 12.72 -7.20 -2.10
CA LYS A 51 12.31 -8.52 -2.59
C LYS A 51 11.95 -9.45 -1.43
N ASN A 52 10.98 -10.33 -1.68
CA ASN A 52 10.57 -11.39 -0.76
C ASN A 52 9.97 -10.89 0.56
N VAL A 53 9.37 -9.70 0.55
CA VAL A 53 8.45 -9.26 1.59
C VAL A 53 7.08 -9.04 0.97
N THR A 54 6.11 -9.82 1.43
CA THR A 54 4.71 -9.74 0.99
C THR A 54 3.85 -9.23 2.13
N CYS A 55 3.02 -8.25 1.82
CA CYS A 55 2.08 -7.64 2.76
C CYS A 55 0.64 -7.97 2.36
N TYR A 56 -0.15 -8.37 3.36
CA TYR A 56 -1.59 -8.58 3.26
C TYR A 56 -2.29 -7.43 3.97
N VAL A 57 -3.11 -6.69 3.23
CA VAL A 57 -3.91 -5.59 3.76
C VAL A 57 -5.37 -5.97 3.67
N SER A 58 -6.04 -5.95 4.82
CA SER A 58 -7.50 -6.01 4.87
C SER A 58 -8.06 -4.60 4.98
N ARG A 59 -9.10 -4.28 4.22
CA ARG A 59 -9.83 -3.00 4.34
C ARG A 59 -11.32 -3.17 4.15
N ALA A 60 -12.09 -2.29 4.77
CA ALA A 60 -13.51 -2.19 4.48
C ALA A 60 -13.76 -1.64 3.07
N LYS A 61 -14.79 -2.16 2.41
CA LYS A 61 -15.31 -1.67 1.14
C LYS A 61 -16.81 -1.42 1.27
N THR A 62 -17.21 -0.17 1.03
CA THR A 62 -18.59 0.27 1.19
C THR A 62 -19.42 -0.15 -0.03
N GLY A 63 -20.30 -1.15 0.15
CA GLY A 63 -21.38 -1.49 -0.77
C GLY A 63 -22.60 -0.54 -0.81
N GLY A 64 -23.71 -1.01 -1.38
CA GLY A 64 -24.95 -0.30 -1.67
C GLY A 64 -24.92 0.35 -3.06
N ILE A 65 -25.98 1.05 -3.45
CA ILE A 65 -26.06 1.76 -4.75
C ILE A 65 -24.84 2.67 -4.96
N LYS A 66 -24.47 3.47 -3.94
CA LYS A 66 -23.27 4.35 -4.00
C LYS A 66 -21.97 3.55 -4.13
N GLY A 67 -21.89 2.39 -3.48
CA GLY A 67 -20.74 1.48 -3.54
C GLY A 67 -20.56 0.83 -4.91
N GLY A 68 -21.67 0.35 -5.49
CA GLY A 68 -21.69 -0.21 -6.84
C GLY A 68 -21.30 0.82 -7.92
N LEU A 69 -21.64 2.08 -7.70
CA LEU A 69 -21.26 3.19 -8.59
C LEU A 69 -19.85 3.76 -8.31
N GLY A 70 -19.13 3.25 -7.29
CA GLY A 70 -17.81 3.75 -6.92
C GLY A 70 -17.80 5.17 -6.31
N LEU A 71 -18.96 5.65 -5.88
CA LEU A 71 -19.15 6.96 -5.26
C LEU A 71 -19.14 6.89 -3.73
N ALA A 72 -19.17 5.68 -3.18
CA ALA A 72 -19.07 5.48 -1.76
C ALA A 72 -17.64 5.75 -1.27
N GLU A 73 -17.57 6.30 -0.08
CA GLU A 73 -16.34 6.41 0.66
C GLU A 73 -16.19 5.19 1.57
N ASP A 74 -15.06 4.50 1.46
CA ASP A 74 -14.73 3.38 2.35
C ASP A 74 -14.40 3.93 3.76
N THR A 75 -14.63 3.12 4.79
CA THR A 75 -14.21 3.47 6.15
C THR A 75 -12.69 3.42 6.25
N SER A 76 -12.13 4.10 7.25
CA SER A 76 -10.67 4.11 7.49
C SER A 76 -10.17 2.85 8.20
N ASP A 77 -11.02 1.83 8.36
CA ASP A 77 -10.67 0.59 9.04
C ASP A 77 -9.83 -0.28 8.10
N ALA A 78 -8.57 -0.48 8.50
CA ALA A 78 -7.63 -1.34 7.81
C ALA A 78 -6.75 -2.08 8.81
N ALA A 79 -6.27 -3.25 8.40
CA ALA A 79 -5.22 -3.99 9.09
C ALA A 79 -4.16 -4.42 8.07
N ILE A 80 -2.94 -4.66 8.54
CA ILE A 80 -1.83 -5.09 7.71
C ILE A 80 -1.06 -6.21 8.41
N SER A 81 -0.63 -7.20 7.64
CA SER A 81 0.29 -8.25 8.06
C SER A 81 1.30 -8.48 6.95
N CYS A 82 2.57 -8.20 7.22
CA CYS A 82 3.66 -8.41 6.27
C CYS A 82 4.53 -9.57 6.73
N GLN A 83 5.03 -10.35 5.78
CA GLN A 83 5.79 -11.56 6.02
C GLN A 83 7.03 -11.61 5.13
N GLN A 84 8.13 -12.09 5.68
CA GLN A 84 9.28 -12.52 4.89
C GLN A 84 8.94 -13.86 4.24
N VAL A 85 8.91 -13.90 2.91
CA VAL A 85 8.54 -15.09 2.11
C VAL A 85 9.73 -15.70 1.36
N GLY A 86 10.94 -15.21 1.65
CA GLY A 86 12.17 -15.62 0.99
C GLY A 86 13.39 -14.87 1.55
N PRO A 87 14.57 -15.03 0.93
CA PRO A 87 15.77 -14.28 1.33
C PRO A 87 15.58 -12.79 1.05
N VAL A 88 15.79 -11.94 2.06
CA VAL A 88 15.63 -10.49 1.94
C VAL A 88 16.99 -9.81 1.83
N GLU A 89 17.16 -9.01 0.80
CA GLU A 89 18.33 -8.16 0.60
C GLU A 89 17.91 -6.70 0.57
N LEU A 90 18.50 -5.89 1.46
CA LEU A 90 18.24 -4.45 1.51
C LEU A 90 19.21 -3.68 0.63
N SER A 91 18.68 -2.75 -0.16
CA SER A 91 19.48 -1.79 -0.92
C SER A 91 20.19 -0.78 0.01
N ASP A 92 21.28 -0.18 -0.48
CA ASP A 92 22.02 0.86 0.25
C ASP A 92 21.15 2.08 0.58
N LYS A 93 20.13 2.37 -0.24
CA LYS A 93 19.19 3.46 0.02
C LYS A 93 18.39 3.23 1.30
N ILE A 94 17.94 1.99 1.51
CA ILE A 94 17.17 1.59 2.70
C ILE A 94 18.09 1.53 3.92
N LYS A 95 19.25 0.88 3.80
CA LYS A 95 20.23 0.76 4.89
C LYS A 95 20.69 2.12 5.43
N ASN A 96 20.87 3.09 4.54
CA ASN A 96 21.32 4.44 4.88
C ASN A 96 20.17 5.40 5.24
N GLY A 97 18.93 4.91 5.38
CA GLY A 97 17.77 5.71 5.77
C GLY A 97 17.26 6.69 4.71
N LYS A 98 17.79 6.66 3.48
CA LYS A 98 17.36 7.55 2.38
C LYS A 98 15.97 7.20 1.84
N ALA A 99 15.51 5.98 2.09
CA ALA A 99 14.22 5.43 1.70
C ALA A 99 13.26 5.26 2.91
N GLN A 100 13.53 5.99 3.99
CA GLN A 100 12.73 5.92 5.21
C GLN A 100 11.39 6.64 5.02
N GLY A 101 10.28 5.96 5.26
CA GLY A 101 8.94 6.51 5.06
C GLY A 101 8.43 6.44 3.62
N ASP A 102 9.12 5.71 2.74
CA ASP A 102 8.67 5.51 1.36
C ASP A 102 7.30 4.81 1.33
N VAL A 103 6.40 5.32 0.49
CA VAL A 103 5.08 4.72 0.25
C VAL A 103 5.26 3.50 -0.65
N VAL A 104 5.08 2.31 -0.07
CA VAL A 104 5.21 1.02 -0.76
C VAL A 104 3.89 0.52 -1.34
N PHE A 105 2.77 1.01 -0.81
CA PHE A 105 1.44 0.71 -1.31
C PHE A 105 0.51 1.91 -1.15
N GLN A 106 -0.37 2.09 -2.13
CA GLN A 106 -1.40 3.12 -2.09
C GLN A 106 -2.67 2.65 -2.79
N LYS A 107 -3.81 2.75 -2.10
CA LYS A 107 -5.14 2.49 -2.66
C LYS A 107 -6.07 3.65 -2.37
N ARG A 108 -6.77 4.13 -3.40
CA ARG A 108 -7.81 5.14 -3.24
C ARG A 108 -9.07 4.51 -2.64
N THR A 109 -9.57 5.08 -1.55
CA THR A 109 -10.75 4.61 -0.80
C THR A 109 -11.95 5.56 -0.92
N SER A 110 -11.77 6.70 -1.58
CA SER A 110 -12.84 7.69 -1.85
C SER A 110 -12.58 8.37 -3.19
N LEU A 111 -13.65 8.77 -3.88
CA LEU A 111 -13.54 9.51 -5.14
C LEU A 111 -12.91 10.89 -4.97
N VAL A 112 -12.76 11.44 -3.76
CA VAL A 112 -12.24 12.80 -3.61
C VAL A 112 -11.13 12.94 -2.54
N PHE A 113 -11.23 12.30 -1.36
CA PHE A 113 -10.39 12.75 -0.22
C PHE A 113 -9.70 11.68 0.64
N LYS A 114 -9.85 10.39 0.33
CA LYS A 114 -9.24 9.31 1.13
C LYS A 114 -8.42 8.35 0.29
N LYS A 115 -7.22 8.07 0.77
CA LYS A 115 -6.39 6.95 0.33
C LYS A 115 -5.85 6.21 1.56
N LEU A 116 -5.84 4.88 1.43
CA LEU A 116 -5.07 4.01 2.30
C LEU A 116 -3.64 3.97 1.76
N GLN A 117 -2.66 4.26 2.61
CA GLN A 117 -1.24 4.20 2.28
C GLN A 117 -0.53 3.25 3.23
N VAL A 118 0.49 2.55 2.72
CA VAL A 118 1.45 1.82 3.54
C VAL A 118 2.82 2.43 3.31
N VAL A 119 3.47 2.84 4.39
CA VAL A 119 4.83 3.36 4.38
C VAL A 119 5.78 2.38 5.07
N ARG A 120 6.98 2.29 4.55
CA ARG A 120 8.03 1.42 5.08
C ARG A 120 9.05 2.21 5.88
N PHE A 121 9.45 1.65 7.01
CA PHE A 121 10.54 2.10 7.85
C PHE A 121 11.53 0.95 8.04
N TYR A 122 12.82 1.23 7.94
CA TYR A 122 13.85 0.29 8.35
C TYR A 122 14.38 0.66 9.73
N ASP A 123 14.34 -0.29 10.65
CA ASP A 123 14.99 -0.21 11.96
C ASP A 123 16.30 -1.02 11.91
N ALA A 124 17.40 -0.31 11.67
CA ALA A 124 18.73 -0.91 11.59
C ALA A 124 19.17 -1.58 12.89
N LYS A 125 18.74 -1.07 14.06
CA LYS A 125 19.14 -1.63 15.36
C LYS A 125 18.57 -3.03 15.56
N ARG A 126 17.36 -3.27 15.08
CA ARG A 126 16.64 -4.55 15.21
C ARG A 126 16.61 -5.35 13.91
N ASN A 127 17.31 -4.88 12.86
CA ASN A 127 17.29 -5.46 11.51
C ASN A 127 15.85 -5.79 11.05
N THR A 128 14.93 -4.83 11.17
CA THR A 128 13.48 -5.05 11.02
C THR A 128 12.87 -4.02 10.06
N LEU A 129 11.96 -4.46 9.20
CA LEU A 129 11.13 -3.61 8.35
C LEU A 129 9.77 -3.39 9.01
N ALA A 130 9.46 -2.16 9.36
CA ALA A 130 8.15 -1.78 9.88
C ALA A 130 7.31 -1.17 8.77
N TYR A 131 6.09 -1.69 8.59
CA TYR A 131 5.13 -1.26 7.60
C TYR A 131 3.94 -0.64 8.33
N LEU A 132 3.75 0.67 8.17
CA LEU A 132 2.64 1.41 8.76
C LEU A 132 1.57 1.66 7.71
N ALA A 133 0.42 1.04 7.88
CA ALA A 133 -0.79 1.33 7.12
C ALA A 133 -1.58 2.44 7.80
N TYR A 134 -1.92 3.51 7.08
CA TYR A 134 -2.76 4.59 7.59
C TYR A 134 -3.61 5.19 6.48
N SER A 135 -4.77 5.73 6.86
CA SER A 135 -5.64 6.48 5.95
C SER A 135 -5.37 7.96 6.12
N ASP A 136 -5.12 8.68 5.03
CA ASP A 136 -5.24 10.13 5.10
C ASP A 136 -6.73 10.52 5.02
N LYS A 137 -7.12 11.50 5.82
CA LYS A 137 -8.38 12.20 5.66
C LYS A 137 -8.02 13.68 5.70
N VAL A 138 -8.09 14.33 4.54
CA VAL A 138 -7.59 15.70 4.33
C VAL A 138 -8.21 16.73 5.31
N VAL A 139 -9.41 16.46 5.84
CA VAL A 139 -10.18 17.44 6.62
C VAL A 139 -10.03 17.28 8.14
N GLU A 140 -9.81 16.07 8.67
CA GLU A 140 -9.77 15.83 10.14
C GLU A 140 -8.53 15.07 10.61
N GLY A 141 -7.73 14.51 9.68
CA GLY A 141 -6.77 13.46 10.00
C GLY A 141 -7.47 12.17 10.46
N SER A 142 -6.96 11.00 10.09
CA SER A 142 -7.44 9.75 10.66
C SER A 142 -6.30 9.16 11.49
N PRO A 143 -6.38 9.19 12.84
CA PRO A 143 -5.36 8.56 13.67
C PRO A 143 -5.40 7.03 13.55
N LYS A 144 -6.37 6.48 12.81
CA LYS A 144 -6.50 5.04 12.54
C LYS A 144 -5.33 4.56 11.70
N ASN A 145 -4.56 3.67 12.30
CA ASN A 145 -3.42 3.04 11.67
C ASN A 145 -3.30 1.58 12.14
N ALA A 146 -2.56 0.81 11.36
CA ALA A 146 -2.12 -0.53 11.71
C ALA A 146 -0.65 -0.67 11.32
N ILE A 147 0.10 -1.48 12.07
CA ILE A 147 1.52 -1.69 11.83
C ILE A 147 1.84 -3.18 11.78
N SER A 148 2.73 -3.55 10.87
CA SER A 148 3.36 -4.87 10.83
C SER A 148 4.87 -4.70 10.90
N ALA A 149 5.56 -5.53 11.69
CA ALA A 149 7.01 -5.53 11.78
C ALA A 149 7.55 -6.87 11.28
N VAL A 150 8.45 -6.83 10.31
CA VAL A 150 9.07 -8.00 9.67
C VAL A 150 10.55 -8.02 10.04
N PRO A 151 10.96 -8.82 11.03
CA PRO A 151 12.39 -9.01 11.29
C PRO A 151 13.02 -9.71 10.10
N ILE A 152 14.15 -9.19 9.62
CA ILE A 152 14.92 -9.82 8.55
C ILE A 152 15.74 -10.95 9.18
N MET A 153 15.30 -12.17 8.95
CA MET A 153 15.94 -13.38 9.48
C MET A 153 16.70 -14.12 8.36
N PRO A 154 17.74 -14.89 8.71
CA PRO A 154 18.36 -15.82 7.77
C PRO A 154 17.30 -16.75 7.16
N TRP A 155 17.41 -17.00 5.86
CA TRP A 155 16.53 -17.92 5.13
C TRP A 155 17.28 -19.23 4.88
N HIS A 156 16.70 -20.35 5.32
CA HIS A 156 17.27 -21.69 5.21
C HIS A 156 16.28 -22.64 4.56
#